data_AF-A0A9Q3GTC5-F1
#
_entry.id   AF-A0A9Q3GTC5-F1
#
_cell.length_a   1.000
_cell.length_b   1.000
_cell.length_c   1.000
_cell.angle_alpha   90.00
_cell.angle_beta   90.00
_cell.angle_gamma   90.00
#
_symmetry.space_group_name_H-M   'P 1'
#
loop_
_entity.id
_entity.type
_entity.pdbx_description
1 polymer ?
#
loop_
_entity_poly.entity_id
_entity_poly.type
_entity_poly.pdbx_seq_one_letter_code
_entity_poly.pdbx_strand_id
1 'polypeptide(L)'
;MAPPSIAIFSDSQVSLKSTMHTKKKTPGKHLEIKIFNFKSGSQHFLTKFYWCPGHTGIQQSKEVDKITKEIASLATITHHTLHHINISRIKQTTNQYSRTPPTLSDTELTRVKFKTLPKLITQALDQLEKGLASTIHQLCSDHSPLNAYLHWIKQVDSPRCPHCNAPETTSHYLLYCGKF
;
A
#
# COMPACT_ATOMS: atom_id res chain seq x y z
N MET A 1 -36.43 -12.99 -25.12
CA MET A 1 -35.42 -11.92 -25.22
C MET A 1 -34.31 -12.23 -24.23
N ALA A 2 -33.04 -12.18 -24.64
CA ALA A 2 -31.93 -12.39 -23.71
C ALA A 2 -31.91 -11.25 -22.67
N PRO A 3 -31.60 -11.54 -21.38
CA PRO A 3 -31.56 -10.50 -20.37
C PRO A 3 -30.48 -9.47 -20.72
N PRO A 4 -30.74 -8.16 -20.55
CA PRO A 4 -29.73 -7.12 -20.76
C PRO A 4 -28.49 -7.38 -19.91
N SER A 5 -27.31 -7.23 -20.50
CA SER A 5 -26.04 -7.44 -19.79
C SER A 5 -25.46 -6.14 -19.27
N ILE A 6 -25.07 -6.12 -18.01
CA ILE A 6 -24.38 -4.98 -17.36
C ILE A 6 -22.91 -5.36 -17.21
N ALA A 7 -22.02 -4.51 -17.73
CA ALA A 7 -20.58 -4.63 -17.53
C ALA A 7 -20.12 -3.67 -16.43
N ILE A 8 -19.44 -4.19 -15.41
CA ILE A 8 -18.89 -3.42 -14.28
C ILE A 8 -17.37 -3.52 -14.34
N PHE A 9 -16.71 -2.38 -14.41
CA PHE A 9 -15.24 -2.28 -14.44
C PHE A 9 -14.74 -1.82 -13.07
N SER A 10 -13.69 -2.46 -12.55
CA SER A 10 -13.09 -2.10 -11.28
C SER A 10 -11.57 -2.31 -11.30
N ASP A 11 -10.85 -1.42 -10.62
CA ASP A 11 -9.41 -1.48 -10.43
C ASP A 11 -8.97 -2.29 -9.21
N SER A 12 -9.87 -2.47 -8.24
CA SER A 12 -9.65 -3.31 -7.07
C SER A 12 -9.79 -4.80 -7.40
N GLN A 13 -8.65 -5.43 -7.72
CA GLN A 13 -8.56 -6.89 -7.87
C GLN A 13 -9.10 -7.64 -6.65
N VAL A 14 -8.89 -7.09 -5.44
CA VAL A 14 -9.34 -7.70 -4.19
C VAL A 14 -10.86 -7.70 -4.13
N SER A 15 -11.51 -6.59 -4.45
CA SER A 15 -12.97 -6.47 -4.46
C SER A 15 -13.61 -7.43 -5.48
N LEU A 16 -13.03 -7.53 -6.67
CA LEU A 16 -13.48 -8.44 -7.72
C LEU A 16 -13.37 -9.91 -7.31
N LYS A 17 -12.19 -10.33 -6.84
CA LYS A 17 -11.96 -11.71 -6.37
C LYS A 17 -12.90 -12.08 -5.23
N SER A 18 -13.12 -11.16 -4.29
CA SER A 18 -14.01 -11.43 -3.16
C SER A 18 -15.46 -11.62 -3.62
N THR A 19 -15.93 -10.79 -4.55
CA THR A 19 -17.29 -10.88 -5.14
C THR A 19 -17.52 -12.16 -5.95
N MET A 20 -16.45 -12.77 -6.49
CA MET A 20 -16.55 -14.01 -7.27
C MET A 20 -16.74 -15.27 -6.40
N HIS A 21 -16.29 -15.27 -5.14
CA HIS A 21 -16.16 -16.49 -4.33
C HIS A 21 -17.04 -16.53 -3.06
N THR A 22 -18.06 -15.68 -2.96
CA THR A 22 -18.88 -15.53 -1.74
C THR A 22 -19.93 -16.63 -1.57
N LYS A 23 -19.53 -17.74 -0.93
CA LYS A 23 -20.46 -18.67 -0.24
C LYS A 23 -20.32 -18.66 1.28
N LYS A 24 -19.26 -18.03 1.84
CA LYS A 24 -18.95 -18.08 3.27
C LYS A 24 -19.44 -16.83 4.02
N LYS A 25 -20.48 -16.99 4.84
CA LYS A 25 -20.93 -15.98 5.81
C LYS A 25 -19.87 -15.84 6.91
N THR A 26 -18.96 -14.89 6.75
CA THR A 26 -17.91 -14.61 7.74
C THR A 26 -18.00 -13.13 8.16
N PRO A 27 -17.68 -12.78 9.43
CA PRO A 27 -17.69 -11.39 9.88
C PRO A 27 -16.83 -10.49 8.98
N GLY A 28 -17.31 -9.28 8.68
CA GLY A 28 -16.64 -8.30 7.80
C GLY A 28 -17.02 -8.38 6.32
N LYS A 29 -17.57 -9.50 5.83
CA LYS A 29 -17.94 -9.69 4.40
C LYS A 29 -19.36 -9.21 4.04
N HIS A 30 -19.96 -8.35 4.85
CA HIS A 30 -21.35 -7.94 4.71
C HIS A 30 -21.66 -7.25 3.37
N LEU A 31 -20.75 -6.40 2.87
CA LEU A 31 -20.91 -5.75 1.55
C LEU A 31 -20.80 -6.76 0.41
N GLU A 32 -19.88 -7.73 0.50
CA GLU A 32 -19.72 -8.77 -0.51
C GLU A 32 -20.96 -9.66 -0.60
N ILE A 33 -21.57 -9.98 0.55
CA ILE A 33 -22.83 -10.73 0.62
C ILE A 33 -23.97 -9.92 -0.01
N LYS A 34 -24.04 -8.60 0.23
CA LYS A 34 -25.04 -7.73 -0.42
C LYS A 34 -24.88 -7.74 -1.95
N ILE A 35 -23.65 -7.59 -2.45
CA ILE A 35 -23.34 -7.63 -3.89
C ILE A 35 -23.67 -9.00 -4.48
N PHE A 36 -23.35 -10.09 -3.77
CA PHE A 36 -23.69 -11.44 -4.19
C PHE A 36 -25.19 -11.69 -4.24
N ASN A 37 -25.94 -11.23 -3.23
CA ASN A 37 -27.40 -11.35 -3.22
C ASN A 37 -28.04 -10.52 -4.33
N PHE A 38 -27.53 -9.31 -4.58
CA PHE A 38 -27.96 -8.50 -5.72
C PHE A 38 -27.74 -9.24 -7.05
N LYS A 39 -26.56 -9.84 -7.23
CA LYS A 39 -26.23 -10.64 -8.43
C LYS A 39 -27.06 -11.91 -8.54
N SER A 40 -27.32 -12.60 -7.43
CA SER A 40 -28.04 -13.88 -7.41
C SER A 40 -29.56 -13.71 -7.50
N GLY A 41 -30.09 -12.58 -7.00
CA GLY A 41 -31.51 -12.26 -7.04
C GLY A 41 -31.96 -11.52 -8.31
N SER A 42 -31.03 -11.05 -9.14
CA SER A 42 -31.35 -10.36 -10.40
C SER A 42 -31.55 -11.38 -11.53
N GLN A 43 -32.79 -11.80 -11.75
CA GLN A 43 -33.18 -12.60 -12.94
C GLN A 43 -33.25 -11.75 -14.21
N HIS A 44 -33.25 -10.42 -14.09
CA HIS A 44 -33.51 -9.49 -15.18
C HIS A 44 -32.28 -8.99 -15.93
N PHE A 45 -31.07 -9.14 -15.37
CA PHE A 45 -29.85 -8.66 -16.03
C PHE A 45 -28.64 -9.55 -15.73
N LEU A 46 -27.78 -9.72 -16.74
CA LEU A 46 -26.54 -10.47 -16.61
C LEU A 46 -25.38 -9.54 -16.22
N THR A 47 -24.90 -9.62 -14.99
CA THR A 47 -23.78 -8.80 -14.51
C THR A 47 -22.43 -9.47 -14.78
N LYS A 48 -21.59 -8.81 -15.59
CA LYS A 48 -20.20 -9.18 -15.87
C LYS A 48 -19.25 -8.21 -15.19
N PHE A 49 -18.19 -8.73 -14.58
CA PHE A 49 -17.17 -7.93 -13.93
C PHE A 49 -15.86 -8.01 -14.69
N TYR A 50 -15.22 -6.87 -14.91
CA TYR A 50 -13.93 -6.75 -15.58
C TYR A 50 -12.95 -6.03 -14.68
N TRP A 51 -11.73 -6.57 -14.61
CA TRP A 51 -10.63 -5.86 -13.98
C TRP A 51 -10.02 -4.86 -14.97
N CYS A 52 -9.79 -3.63 -14.50
CA CYS A 52 -9.06 -2.61 -15.25
C CYS A 52 -7.91 -2.07 -14.40
N PRO A 53 -6.67 -2.02 -14.92
CA PRO A 53 -5.56 -1.48 -14.16
C PRO A 53 -5.74 0.02 -13.87
N GLY A 54 -5.60 0.41 -12.60
CA GLY A 54 -5.64 1.81 -12.18
C GLY A 54 -4.51 2.63 -12.83
N HIS A 55 -4.74 3.93 -13.00
CA HIS A 55 -3.76 4.89 -13.53
C HIS A 55 -3.25 4.65 -14.98
N THR A 56 -3.86 3.75 -15.74
CA THR A 56 -3.42 3.38 -17.12
C THR A 56 -3.90 4.31 -18.24
N GLY A 57 -4.47 5.48 -17.90
CA GLY A 57 -4.92 6.42 -18.92
C GLY A 57 -6.39 6.26 -19.36
N ILE A 58 -7.11 5.26 -18.86
CA ILE A 58 -8.55 5.11 -19.12
C ILE A 58 -9.29 6.33 -18.55
N GLN A 59 -9.77 7.18 -19.44
CA GLN A 59 -10.33 8.48 -19.07
C GLN A 59 -11.57 8.34 -18.17
N GLN A 60 -12.45 7.39 -18.47
CA GLN A 60 -13.66 7.14 -17.68
C GLN A 60 -13.33 6.71 -16.24
N SER A 61 -12.28 5.90 -16.05
CA SER A 61 -11.83 5.48 -14.72
C SER A 61 -11.29 6.67 -13.93
N LYS A 62 -10.52 7.56 -14.58
CA LYS A 62 -9.97 8.76 -13.94
C LYS A 62 -11.07 9.74 -13.53
N GLU A 63 -12.12 9.88 -14.33
CA GLU A 63 -13.27 10.71 -14.02
C GLU A 63 -14.03 10.18 -12.80
N VAL A 64 -14.30 8.87 -12.76
CA VAL A 64 -14.93 8.22 -11.59
C VAL A 64 -14.07 8.38 -10.32
N ASP A 65 -12.75 8.21 -10.42
CA ASP A 65 -11.84 8.39 -9.29
C ASP A 65 -11.82 9.83 -8.78
N LYS A 66 -11.84 10.81 -9.70
CA LYS A 66 -11.90 12.23 -9.37
C LYS A 66 -13.18 12.55 -8.61
N ILE A 67 -14.33 12.15 -9.14
CA ILE A 67 -15.64 12.33 -8.50
C ILE A 67 -15.65 11.65 -7.13
N THR A 68 -15.11 10.44 -7.02
CA THR A 68 -15.05 9.70 -5.75
C THR A 68 -14.22 10.44 -4.71
N LYS A 69 -13.08 11.02 -5.09
CA LYS A 69 -12.23 11.83 -4.20
C LYS A 69 -12.92 13.12 -3.76
N GLU A 70 -13.61 13.80 -4.68
CA GLU A 70 -14.39 15.00 -4.38
C GLU A 70 -15.52 14.68 -3.38
N ILE A 71 -16.29 13.63 -3.63
CA ILE A 71 -17.35 13.19 -2.69
C ILE A 71 -16.76 12.77 -1.35
N ALA A 72 -15.66 12.01 -1.33
CA ALA A 72 -15.01 11.60 -0.09
C ALA A 72 -14.50 12.79 0.73
N SER A 73 -14.08 13.88 0.06
CA SER A 73 -13.65 15.11 0.73
C SER A 73 -14.83 15.93 1.30
N LEU A 74 -16.01 15.83 0.67
CA LEU A 74 -17.24 16.51 1.09
C LEU A 74 -18.06 15.69 2.09
N ALA A 75 -17.81 14.39 2.19
CA ALA A 75 -18.50 13.53 3.14
C ALA A 75 -18.09 13.91 4.57
N THR A 76 -18.98 14.61 5.29
CA THR A 76 -18.94 14.67 6.75
C THR A 76 -18.85 13.24 7.24
N ILE A 77 -17.81 12.90 8.01
CA ILE A 77 -17.56 11.55 8.53
C ILE A 77 -18.82 11.09 9.25
N THR A 78 -19.69 10.41 8.52
CA THR A 78 -20.79 9.67 9.10
C THR A 78 -20.06 8.46 9.66
N HIS A 79 -19.89 8.43 10.98
CA HIS A 79 -19.36 7.29 11.69
C HIS A 79 -20.30 6.11 11.45
N HIS A 80 -20.22 5.50 10.26
CA HIS A 80 -20.75 4.18 10.03
C HIS A 80 -20.06 3.29 11.04
N THR A 81 -20.86 2.64 11.86
CA THR A 81 -20.43 1.72 12.90
C THR A 81 -19.38 0.80 12.31
N LEU A 82 -18.11 1.04 12.68
CA LEU A 82 -17.02 0.18 12.26
C LEU A 82 -17.33 -1.19 12.87
N HIS A 83 -17.88 -2.09 12.07
CA HIS A 83 -18.08 -3.46 12.49
C HIS A 83 -16.73 -3.98 12.97
N HIS A 84 -16.67 -4.41 14.23
CA HIS A 84 -15.44 -4.84 14.91
C HIS A 84 -14.55 -5.67 13.98
N ILE A 85 -13.54 -5.01 13.43
CA ILE A 85 -12.62 -5.63 12.49
C ILE A 85 -11.66 -6.46 13.33
N ASN A 86 -11.71 -7.78 13.18
CA ASN A 86 -10.79 -8.65 13.91
C ASN A 86 -9.38 -8.50 13.32
N ILE A 87 -8.54 -7.72 14.01
CA ILE A 87 -7.15 -7.41 13.62
C ILE A 87 -6.32 -8.69 13.42
N SER A 88 -6.57 -9.74 14.21
CA SER A 88 -5.85 -11.02 14.06
C SER A 88 -6.14 -11.68 12.71
N ARG A 89 -7.37 -11.54 12.20
CA ARG A 89 -7.77 -12.06 10.90
C ARG A 89 -7.13 -11.28 9.75
N ILE A 90 -7.05 -9.95 9.86
CA ILE A 90 -6.31 -9.12 8.90
C ILE A 90 -4.86 -9.56 8.85
N LYS A 91 -4.19 -9.66 10.01
CA LYS A 91 -2.80 -10.12 10.11
C LYS A 91 -2.61 -11.50 9.46
N GLN A 92 -3.52 -12.45 9.71
CA GLN A 92 -3.49 -13.76 9.08
C GLN A 92 -3.65 -13.70 7.56
N THR A 93 -4.63 -12.95 7.04
CA THR A 93 -4.82 -12.81 5.59
C THR A 93 -3.66 -12.11 4.92
N THR A 94 -3.12 -11.03 5.50
CA THR A 94 -1.95 -10.32 4.97
C THR A 94 -0.71 -11.21 4.99
N ASN A 95 -0.51 -12.01 6.04
CA ASN A 95 0.55 -13.01 6.11
C ASN A 95 0.36 -14.14 5.08
N GLN A 96 -0.87 -14.47 4.71
CA GLN A 96 -1.14 -15.49 3.71
C GLN A 96 -0.88 -14.96 2.28
N TYR A 97 -1.19 -13.70 1.99
CA TYR A 97 -0.91 -13.06 0.70
C TYR A 97 0.57 -12.70 0.50
N SER A 98 1.31 -12.38 1.57
CA SER A 98 2.77 -12.14 1.51
C SER A 98 3.59 -13.42 1.36
N ARG A 99 3.01 -14.60 1.58
CA ARG A 99 3.66 -15.91 1.36
C ARG A 99 3.73 -16.32 -0.11
N THR A 100 2.97 -15.67 -0.99
CA THR A 100 3.16 -15.76 -2.44
C THR A 100 4.01 -14.55 -2.84
N PRO A 101 5.34 -14.68 -2.96
CA PRO A 101 6.14 -13.58 -3.44
C PRO A 101 5.66 -13.21 -4.86
N PRO A 102 5.37 -11.93 -5.14
CA PRO A 102 5.19 -11.51 -6.52
C PRO A 102 6.46 -11.92 -7.28
N THR A 103 6.28 -12.49 -8.47
CA THR A 103 7.38 -12.85 -9.37
C THR A 103 7.97 -11.54 -9.92
N LEU A 104 8.66 -10.80 -9.05
CA LEU A 104 9.36 -9.57 -9.39
C LEU A 104 10.67 -9.97 -10.03
N SER A 105 10.97 -9.34 -11.15
CA SER A 105 12.27 -9.48 -11.79
C SER A 105 13.40 -9.06 -10.84
N ASP A 106 14.61 -9.60 -11.00
CA ASP A 106 15.79 -9.17 -10.22
C ASP A 106 16.02 -7.65 -10.29
N THR A 107 15.61 -7.04 -11.41
CA THR A 107 15.63 -5.58 -11.62
C THR A 107 14.58 -4.80 -10.80
N GLU A 108 13.48 -5.44 -10.40
CA GLU A 108 12.45 -4.84 -9.53
C GLU A 108 12.77 -5.06 -8.05
N LEU A 109 13.33 -6.22 -7.69
CA LEU A 109 13.83 -6.49 -6.34
C LEU A 109 14.98 -5.55 -5.95
N THR A 110 15.80 -5.14 -6.91
CA THR A 110 16.88 -4.15 -6.69
C THR A 110 16.37 -2.72 -6.50
N ARG A 111 15.13 -2.39 -6.87
CA ARG A 111 14.50 -1.09 -6.55
C ARG A 111 13.87 -1.08 -5.16
N VAL A 112 13.35 -2.22 -4.71
CA VAL A 112 12.82 -2.42 -3.36
C VAL A 112 13.94 -2.89 -2.44
N LYS A 113 15.00 -2.08 -2.27
CA LYS A 113 16.05 -2.34 -1.27
C LYS A 113 15.57 -2.01 0.14
N PHE A 114 14.41 -2.51 0.55
CA PHE A 114 14.25 -2.84 1.95
C PHE A 114 15.00 -4.15 2.16
N LYS A 115 16.32 -4.06 2.41
CA LYS A 115 17.01 -5.13 3.13
C LYS A 115 16.20 -5.31 4.41
N THR A 116 15.32 -6.31 4.45
CA THR A 116 14.52 -6.60 5.62
C THR A 116 15.50 -6.72 6.77
N LEU A 117 15.43 -5.81 7.74
CA LEU A 117 16.33 -5.88 8.88
C LEU A 117 16.14 -7.26 9.51
N PRO A 118 17.22 -8.00 9.80
CA PRO A 118 17.13 -9.27 10.50
C PRO A 118 16.19 -9.15 11.70
N LYS A 119 15.35 -10.16 11.91
CA LYS A 119 14.29 -10.16 12.94
C LYS A 119 14.80 -9.75 14.34
N LEU A 120 16.03 -10.16 14.66
CA LEU A 120 16.74 -9.78 15.89
C LEU A 120 16.93 -8.26 16.02
N ILE A 121 17.28 -7.58 14.93
CA ILE A 121 17.47 -6.14 14.92
C ILE A 121 16.11 -5.44 15.04
N THR A 122 15.07 -5.90 14.35
CA THR A 122 13.73 -5.33 14.51
C THR A 122 13.21 -5.50 15.94
N GLN A 123 13.44 -6.64 16.57
CA GLN A 123 13.05 -6.89 17.96
C GLN A 123 13.83 -6.02 18.96
N ALA A 124 15.11 -5.75 18.69
CA ALA A 124 15.91 -4.82 19.49
C ALA A 124 15.41 -3.38 19.32
N LEU A 125 15.07 -2.95 18.10
CA LEU A 125 14.53 -1.63 17.81
C LEU A 125 13.17 -1.39 18.46
N ASP A 126 12.33 -2.42 18.60
CA ASP A 126 11.04 -2.33 19.31
C ASP A 126 11.20 -1.99 20.80
N GLN A 127 12.38 -2.22 21.39
CA GLN A 127 12.67 -1.88 22.80
C GLN A 127 13.22 -0.45 22.96
N LEU A 128 13.54 0.24 21.87
CA LEU A 128 14.02 1.62 21.93
C LEU A 128 12.85 2.59 22.01
N GLU A 129 13.13 3.79 22.53
CA GLU A 129 12.23 4.91 22.35
C GLU A 129 11.96 5.13 20.85
N LYS A 130 10.69 5.39 20.51
CA LYS A 130 10.21 5.54 19.14
C LYS A 130 11.06 6.49 18.29
N GLY A 131 11.55 7.58 18.87
CA GLY A 131 12.41 8.56 18.18
C GLY A 131 13.71 7.92 17.69
N LEU A 132 14.41 7.21 18.57
CA LEU A 132 15.68 6.53 18.25
C LEU A 132 15.48 5.40 17.24
N ALA A 133 14.44 4.58 17.44
CA ALA A 133 14.11 3.51 16.50
C ALA A 133 13.85 4.08 15.10
N SER A 134 13.09 5.18 15.00
CA SER A 134 12.82 5.87 13.73
C SER A 134 14.11 6.35 13.06
N THR A 135 15.00 7.00 13.80
CA THR A 135 16.29 7.49 13.27
C THR A 135 17.13 6.34 12.71
N ILE A 136 17.20 5.22 13.42
CA ILE A 136 17.96 4.05 12.96
C ILE A 136 17.35 3.48 11.67
N HIS A 137 16.03 3.37 11.57
CA HIS A 137 15.37 2.93 10.34
C HIS A 137 15.66 3.87 9.15
N GLN A 138 15.66 5.18 9.38
CA GLN A 138 15.99 6.18 8.36
C GLN A 138 17.44 6.05 7.91
N LEU A 139 18.39 5.86 8.83
CA LEU A 139 19.79 5.60 8.50
C LEU A 139 19.94 4.30 7.70
N CYS A 140 19.36 3.19 8.16
CA CYS A 140 19.45 1.91 7.45
C CYS A 140 18.85 1.93 6.04
N SER A 141 17.93 2.85 5.75
CA SER A 141 17.29 2.99 4.44
C SER A 141 17.86 4.12 3.58
N ASP A 142 18.89 4.84 4.04
CA ASP A 142 19.38 6.07 3.40
C ASP A 142 18.31 7.17 3.20
N HIS A 143 17.28 7.18 4.06
CA HIS A 143 16.25 8.22 4.14
C HIS A 143 16.40 9.09 5.41
N SER A 144 17.62 9.17 5.93
CA SER A 144 18.00 10.01 7.06
C SER A 144 18.13 11.48 6.65
N PRO A 145 18.01 12.43 7.59
CA PRO A 145 18.18 13.86 7.30
C PRO A 145 19.65 14.24 7.07
N LEU A 146 20.36 13.48 6.24
CA LEU A 146 21.72 13.76 5.75
C LEU A 146 21.66 14.46 4.39
N ASN A 147 22.69 15.24 4.05
CA ASN A 147 22.67 16.09 2.86
C ASN A 147 22.44 15.31 1.56
N ALA A 148 22.90 14.06 1.44
CA ALA A 148 22.63 13.27 0.23
C ALA A 148 21.13 13.06 -0.01
N TYR A 149 20.38 12.71 1.05
CA TYR A 149 18.93 12.54 0.97
C TYR A 149 18.20 13.88 0.87
N LEU A 150 18.59 14.87 1.68
CA LEU A 150 17.99 16.20 1.65
C LEU A 150 18.13 16.87 0.27
N HIS A 151 19.28 16.70 -0.40
CA HIS A 151 19.49 17.19 -1.75
C HIS A 151 18.62 16.46 -2.76
N TRP A 152 18.45 15.14 -2.61
CA TRP A 152 17.57 14.35 -3.47
C TRP A 152 16.11 14.83 -3.41
N ILE A 153 15.63 15.19 -2.21
CA ILE A 153 14.30 15.81 -2.02
C ILE A 153 14.29 17.34 -2.21
N LYS A 154 15.39 17.92 -2.70
CA LYS A 154 15.55 19.36 -3.01
C LYS A 154 15.35 20.31 -1.83
N GLN A 155 15.72 19.88 -0.62
CA GLN A 155 15.70 20.71 0.60
C GLN A 155 17.03 21.41 0.89
N VAL A 156 18.13 20.95 0.26
CA VAL A 156 19.45 21.59 0.34
C VAL A 156 20.09 21.64 -1.05
N ASP A 157 20.98 22.61 -1.27
CA ASP A 157 21.59 22.87 -2.58
C ASP A 157 22.76 21.93 -2.92
N SER A 158 23.32 21.23 -1.92
CA SER A 158 24.48 20.36 -2.11
C SER A 158 24.34 19.06 -1.33
N PRO A 159 24.65 17.90 -1.93
CA PRO A 159 24.64 16.60 -1.25
C PRO A 159 25.91 16.33 -0.42
N ARG A 160 26.81 17.31 -0.32
CA ARG A 160 28.16 17.11 0.22
C ARG A 160 28.20 17.29 1.74
N CYS A 161 29.05 16.51 2.39
CA CYS A 161 29.35 16.63 3.80
C CYS A 161 30.12 17.95 4.04
N PRO A 162 29.72 18.76 5.03
CA PRO A 162 30.39 20.03 5.31
C PRO A 162 31.83 19.86 5.84
N HIS A 163 32.22 18.67 6.30
CA HIS A 163 33.54 18.42 6.88
C HIS A 163 34.59 17.97 5.84
N CYS A 164 34.27 16.96 5.03
CA CYS A 164 35.23 16.34 4.10
C CYS A 164 34.84 16.48 2.63
N ASN A 165 33.72 17.16 2.34
CA ASN A 165 33.22 17.44 0.99
C ASN A 165 32.87 16.20 0.13
N ALA A 166 32.83 15.00 0.71
CA ALA A 166 32.31 13.78 0.09
C ALA A 166 30.77 13.74 0.15
N PRO A 167 30.07 12.96 -0.70
CA PRO A 167 28.62 12.79 -0.59
C PRO A 167 28.19 12.27 0.80
N GLU A 168 27.32 13.01 1.49
CA GLU A 168 26.90 12.71 2.86
C GLU A 168 25.80 11.63 2.89
N THR A 169 26.19 10.40 2.57
CA THR A 169 25.35 9.20 2.68
C THR A 169 25.41 8.61 4.08
N THR A 170 24.51 7.68 4.45
CA THR A 170 24.59 7.01 5.77
C THR A 170 25.91 6.26 5.95
N SER A 171 26.36 5.57 4.90
CA SER A 171 27.64 4.85 4.94
C SER A 171 28.81 5.81 5.17
N HIS A 172 28.81 6.95 4.47
CA HIS A 172 29.80 8.00 4.70
C HIS A 172 29.77 8.50 6.15
N TYR A 173 28.60 8.92 6.61
CA TYR A 173 28.41 9.54 7.92
C TYR A 173 28.79 8.60 9.08
N LEU A 174 28.46 7.31 8.99
CA LEU A 174 28.69 6.34 10.07
C LEU A 174 30.07 5.66 10.02
N LEU A 175 30.67 5.47 8.83
CA LEU A 175 31.83 4.59 8.68
C LEU A 175 33.09 5.28 8.15
N TYR A 176 32.96 6.41 7.44
CA TYR A 176 34.07 6.97 6.65
C TYR A 176 34.35 8.45 6.93
N CYS A 177 33.41 9.17 7.55
CA CYS A 177 33.60 10.59 7.83
C CYS A 177 34.49 10.78 9.05
N GLY A 178 35.71 11.30 8.85
CA GLY A 178 36.65 11.56 9.95
C GLY A 178 36.27 12.71 10.89
N LYS A 179 35.01 13.14 10.91
CA LYS A 179 34.49 14.10 11.90
C LYS A 179 34.14 13.41 13.23
N PHE A 180 33.80 12.12 13.17
CA PHE A 180 33.35 11.30 14.29
C PHE A 180 34.16 9.99 14.30
#